data_AF-A0A848CSF3-F1
#
_entry.id   AF-A0A848CSF3-F1
#
_cell.length_a   1.000
_cell.length_b   1.000
_cell.length_c   1.000
_cell.angle_alpha   90.00
_cell.angle_beta   90.00
_cell.angle_gamma   90.00
#
_symmetry.space_group_name_H-M   'P 1'
#
loop_
_entity.id
_entity.type
_entity.pdbx_description
1 polymer ?
#
loop_
_entity_poly.entity_id
_entity_poly.type
_entity_poly.pdbx_seq_one_letter_code
_entity_poly.pdbx_strand_id
1 'polypeptide(L)'
;MAKHDKTIEYVGDSRVPAKRMPNIAPSYAEFPGKSEAFWPNFLLKEWMVAAVVLIAFLILTISHPSPLEPKADPNNASYIPLPDWYFLFLYQLLKYPWQSGNWVVFGVVVVPGIAFGALVLAPWLDTSPERKPSKRPVATGIMLLAIVSIFYLTWAAIDEHNRLHPKPAAGAGDAAAAKPPADFKADAIWTKQASCQGCHGGNMEGGASGAPPLWNVGGRLDEKAIHDVIVNGRGAMPSGMFNGSPEELDQLVKYLASLKGDGKGEAAGGGASTPAPATEEKKPEGGEADKGGASATAPTGGTAEEGKALADQNQCMMCHGQDLKGGAAPSLAGVVDKLKPEGVAEVLKNGRGGMPALGAGWSDQQMSSMIEYLKTVK
;
A
#
# COMPACT_ATOMS: atom_id res chain seq x y z
N MET A 1 -34.30 38.15 -65.44
CA MET A 1 -32.90 38.61 -65.47
C MET A 1 -32.04 37.54 -64.82
N ALA A 2 -31.43 36.65 -65.60
CA ALA A 2 -30.57 35.60 -65.05
C ALA A 2 -29.13 36.14 -64.95
N LYS A 3 -28.59 36.22 -63.73
CA LYS A 3 -27.17 36.50 -63.51
C LYS A 3 -26.38 35.26 -63.91
N HIS A 4 -25.65 35.34 -65.01
CA HIS A 4 -24.64 34.35 -65.35
C HIS A 4 -23.41 34.62 -64.49
N ASP A 5 -23.21 33.80 -63.44
CA ASP A 5 -21.92 33.70 -62.78
C ASP A 5 -20.92 33.14 -63.80
N LYS A 6 -19.97 33.98 -64.22
CA LYS A 6 -18.86 33.56 -65.07
C LYS A 6 -17.82 32.91 -64.18
N THR A 7 -17.77 31.58 -64.20
CA THR A 7 -16.66 30.80 -63.65
C THR A 7 -15.38 31.22 -64.36
N ILE A 8 -14.46 31.88 -63.67
CA ILE A 8 -13.14 32.21 -64.22
C ILE A 8 -12.32 30.92 -64.24
N GLU A 9 -12.30 30.26 -65.39
CA GLU A 9 -11.45 29.09 -65.64
C GLU A 9 -10.07 29.58 -66.06
N TYR A 10 -9.07 29.41 -65.19
CA TYR A 10 -7.67 29.70 -65.53
C TYR A 10 -7.17 28.66 -66.53
N VAL A 11 -7.34 28.94 -67.82
CA VAL A 11 -6.71 28.17 -68.89
C VAL A 11 -5.25 28.57 -68.92
N GLY A 12 -4.40 27.76 -68.30
CA GLY A 12 -2.94 27.88 -68.45
C GLY A 12 -2.60 27.83 -69.94
N ASP A 13 -1.78 28.79 -70.40
CA ASP A 13 -1.42 28.93 -71.80
C ASP A 13 -0.95 27.58 -72.37
N SER A 14 -1.76 26.98 -73.24
CA SER A 14 -1.51 25.66 -73.82
C SER A 14 -0.25 25.64 -74.71
N ARG A 15 0.35 26.81 -74.98
CA ARG A 15 1.61 26.96 -75.72
C ARG A 15 2.84 26.84 -74.82
N VAL A 16 2.67 26.88 -73.50
CA VAL A 16 3.75 26.63 -72.55
C VAL A 16 3.61 25.20 -72.04
N PRO A 17 4.35 24.22 -72.58
CA PRO A 17 4.32 22.86 -72.05
C PRO A 17 4.73 22.92 -70.58
N ALA A 18 3.82 22.50 -69.69
CA ALA A 18 4.14 22.33 -68.27
C ALA A 18 5.30 21.35 -68.19
N LYS A 19 6.51 21.86 -67.96
CA LYS A 19 7.75 21.08 -67.89
C LYS A 19 7.71 20.28 -66.59
N ARG A 20 6.92 19.21 -66.56
CA ARG A 20 6.90 18.24 -65.47
C ARG A 20 8.21 17.49 -65.53
N MET A 21 9.14 17.89 -64.67
CA MET A 21 10.30 17.07 -64.38
C MET A 21 9.76 15.75 -63.79
N PRO A 22 10.01 14.59 -64.43
CA PRO A 22 9.61 13.33 -63.83
C PRO A 22 10.30 13.22 -62.47
N ASN A 23 9.52 12.93 -61.43
CA ASN A 23 10.06 12.70 -60.08
C ASN A 23 10.75 11.34 -60.06
N ILE A 24 11.90 11.27 -60.72
CA ILE A 24 12.77 10.10 -60.77
C ILE A 24 13.54 10.14 -59.45
N ALA A 25 13.45 9.06 -58.67
CA ALA A 25 14.25 8.92 -57.46
C ALA A 25 15.74 9.08 -57.83
N PRO A 26 16.50 9.92 -57.11
CA PRO A 26 17.93 10.06 -57.34
C PRO A 26 18.63 8.70 -57.36
N SER A 27 19.62 8.56 -58.23
CA SER A 27 20.42 7.35 -58.29
C SER A 27 21.20 7.18 -56.99
N TYR A 28 21.35 5.95 -56.48
CA TYR A 28 22.21 5.68 -55.30
C TYR A 28 23.65 6.18 -55.48
N ALA A 29 24.10 6.37 -56.73
CA ALA A 29 25.40 6.94 -57.06
C ALA A 29 25.50 8.46 -56.79
N GLU A 30 24.39 9.18 -56.65
CA GLU A 30 24.36 10.63 -56.37
C GLU A 30 24.64 10.96 -54.89
N PHE A 31 24.57 9.98 -53.99
CA PHE A 31 24.85 10.17 -52.55
C PHE A 31 25.95 9.25 -52.04
N PRO A 32 27.19 9.34 -52.59
CA PRO A 32 28.30 8.50 -52.17
C PRO A 32 28.58 8.69 -50.67
N GLY A 33 28.50 7.60 -49.91
CA GLY A 33 28.76 7.58 -48.47
C GLY A 33 27.59 7.98 -47.56
N LYS A 34 26.42 8.36 -48.10
CA LYS A 34 25.24 8.74 -47.29
C LYS A 34 24.01 7.85 -47.49
N SER A 35 23.97 7.04 -48.55
CA SER A 35 22.87 6.10 -48.80
C SER A 35 23.37 4.66 -48.78
N GLU A 36 22.76 3.83 -47.93
CA GLU A 36 22.96 2.38 -47.89
C GLU A 36 21.72 1.66 -48.45
N ALA A 37 21.91 0.50 -49.08
CA ALA A 37 20.81 -0.30 -49.59
C ALA A 37 19.98 -0.85 -48.42
N PHE A 38 18.66 -0.67 -48.48
CA PHE A 38 17.72 -1.14 -47.46
C PHE A 38 17.89 -2.65 -47.17
N TRP A 39 17.98 -3.44 -48.24
CA TRP A 39 18.29 -4.86 -48.18
C TRP A 39 19.62 -5.14 -48.90
N PRO A 40 20.53 -5.92 -48.31
CA PRO A 40 20.44 -6.58 -46.99
C PRO A 40 21.06 -5.75 -45.84
N ASN A 41 21.88 -4.74 -46.16
CA ASN A 41 22.83 -4.14 -45.21
C ASN A 41 22.16 -3.28 -44.12
N PHE A 42 21.29 -2.35 -44.50
CA PHE A 42 20.60 -1.48 -43.53
C PHE A 42 19.75 -2.30 -42.56
N LEU A 43 18.94 -3.23 -43.09
CA LEU A 43 18.05 -4.04 -42.29
C LEU A 43 18.81 -4.93 -41.30
N LEU A 44 19.92 -5.55 -41.73
CA LEU A 44 20.80 -6.33 -40.83
C LEU A 44 21.39 -5.46 -39.72
N LYS A 45 21.87 -4.26 -40.06
CA LYS A 45 22.46 -3.33 -39.09
C LYS A 45 21.45 -2.87 -38.04
N GLU A 46 20.25 -2.47 -38.46
CA GLU A 46 19.16 -2.09 -37.55
C GLU A 46 18.73 -3.27 -36.66
N TRP A 47 18.65 -4.49 -37.21
CA TRP A 47 18.38 -5.69 -36.42
C TRP A 47 19.47 -5.99 -35.40
N MET A 48 20.74 -5.82 -35.75
CA MET A 48 21.85 -5.98 -34.81
C MET A 48 21.78 -4.94 -33.69
N VAL A 49 21.51 -3.67 -34.00
CA VAL A 49 21.32 -2.63 -32.97
C VAL A 49 20.12 -2.94 -32.09
N ALA A 50 18.98 -3.32 -32.67
CA ALA A 50 17.77 -3.70 -31.94
C ALA A 50 18.02 -4.90 -31.02
N ALA A 51 18.76 -5.91 -31.47
CA ALA A 51 19.14 -7.07 -30.66
C ALA A 51 20.03 -6.66 -29.47
N VAL A 52 21.01 -5.78 -29.67
CA VAL A 52 21.86 -5.26 -28.59
C VAL A 52 21.04 -4.47 -27.58
N VAL A 53 20.14 -3.59 -28.03
CA VAL A 53 19.25 -2.83 -27.16
C VAL A 53 18.31 -3.75 -26.38
N LEU A 54 17.75 -4.76 -27.02
CA LEU A 54 16.87 -5.75 -26.38
C LEU A 54 17.63 -6.54 -25.31
N ILE A 55 18.85 -7.01 -25.60
CA ILE A 55 19.69 -7.71 -24.63
C ILE A 55 20.04 -6.79 -23.45
N ALA A 56 20.41 -5.54 -23.70
CA ALA A 56 20.68 -4.56 -22.65
C ALA A 56 19.45 -4.31 -21.75
N PHE A 57 18.27 -4.21 -22.36
CA PHE A 57 17.01 -4.08 -21.62
C PHE A 57 16.71 -5.32 -20.79
N LEU A 58 16.91 -6.53 -21.34
CA LEU A 58 16.75 -7.78 -20.57
C LEU A 58 17.70 -7.83 -19.38
N ILE A 59 18.97 -7.46 -19.56
CA ILE A 59 19.95 -7.35 -18.47
C ILE A 59 19.46 -6.34 -17.42
N LEU A 60 18.93 -5.18 -17.83
CA LEU A 60 18.37 -4.20 -16.91
C LEU A 60 17.21 -4.80 -16.09
N THR A 61 16.25 -5.46 -16.75
CA THR A 61 15.09 -6.06 -16.06
C THR A 61 15.45 -7.21 -15.13
N ILE A 62 16.52 -7.96 -15.42
CA ILE A 62 17.02 -9.03 -14.55
C ILE A 62 17.83 -8.46 -13.38
N SER A 63 18.65 -7.43 -13.64
CA SER A 63 19.49 -6.80 -12.60
C SER A 63 18.71 -5.92 -11.62
N HIS A 64 17.61 -5.32 -12.08
CA HIS A 64 16.73 -4.48 -11.28
C HIS A 64 15.32 -5.08 -11.35
N PRO A 65 15.03 -6.12 -10.56
CA PRO A 65 13.69 -6.70 -10.53
C PRO A 65 12.68 -5.60 -10.15
N SER A 66 11.56 -5.56 -10.87
CA SER A 66 10.49 -4.62 -10.55
C SER A 66 10.02 -4.87 -9.11
N PRO A 67 9.95 -3.85 -8.24
CA PRO A 67 9.40 -4.02 -6.91
C PRO A 67 7.90 -4.29 -7.05
N LEU A 68 7.54 -5.58 -7.04
CA LEU A 68 6.14 -6.00 -7.07
C LEU A 68 5.57 -5.85 -5.66
N GLU A 69 4.48 -5.11 -5.56
CA GLU A 69 3.75 -4.99 -4.30
C GLU A 69 3.09 -6.33 -3.93
N PRO A 70 2.73 -6.52 -2.64
CA PRO A 70 2.02 -7.71 -2.20
C PRO A 70 0.75 -7.93 -3.03
N LYS A 71 0.38 -9.20 -3.21
CA LYS A 71 -0.88 -9.55 -3.87
C LYS A 71 -2.03 -8.85 -3.18
N ALA A 72 -2.86 -8.16 -3.97
CA ALA A 72 -4.00 -7.40 -3.46
C ALA A 72 -4.90 -8.27 -2.58
N ASP A 73 -5.06 -7.87 -1.31
CA ASP A 73 -5.98 -8.48 -0.36
C ASP A 73 -7.16 -7.52 -0.11
N PRO A 74 -8.39 -7.89 -0.51
CA PRO A 74 -9.56 -7.04 -0.31
C PRO A 74 -9.92 -6.82 1.18
N ASN A 75 -9.33 -7.59 2.10
CA ASN A 75 -9.57 -7.45 3.54
C ASN A 75 -8.56 -6.53 4.24
N ASN A 76 -7.56 -6.00 3.51
CA ASN A 76 -6.56 -5.10 4.07
C ASN A 76 -6.85 -3.63 3.67
N ALA A 77 -7.39 -2.85 4.61
CA ALA A 77 -7.72 -1.44 4.40
C ALA A 77 -6.53 -0.47 4.60
N SER A 78 -5.36 -0.98 5.00
CA SER A 78 -4.17 -0.17 5.28
C SER A 78 -3.29 0.09 4.05
N TYR A 79 -3.60 -0.56 2.92
CA TYR A 79 -2.89 -0.35 1.66
C TYR A 79 -3.39 0.93 0.98
N ILE A 80 -2.47 1.83 0.64
CA ILE A 80 -2.76 3.08 -0.04
C ILE A 80 -2.40 2.90 -1.53
N PRO A 81 -3.39 2.71 -2.41
CA PRO A 81 -3.13 2.51 -3.84
C PRO A 81 -2.58 3.81 -4.44
N LEU A 82 -1.31 3.80 -4.81
CA LEU A 82 -0.70 4.83 -5.65
C LEU A 82 -0.74 4.35 -7.10
N PRO A 83 -1.01 5.25 -8.05
CA PRO A 83 -0.80 4.92 -9.45
C PRO A 83 0.69 4.83 -9.76
N ASP A 84 1.02 4.09 -10.82
CA ASP A 84 2.40 3.95 -11.28
C ASP A 84 3.06 5.30 -11.61
N TRP A 85 4.40 5.28 -11.66
CA TRP A 85 5.24 6.47 -11.85
C TRP A 85 4.86 7.36 -13.05
N TYR A 86 4.37 6.77 -14.14
CA TYR A 86 3.96 7.48 -15.35
C TYR A 86 2.61 8.20 -15.23
N PHE A 87 1.86 7.97 -14.14
CA PHE A 87 0.60 8.64 -13.84
C PHE A 87 0.67 9.56 -12.61
N LEU A 88 1.80 9.60 -11.90
CA LEU A 88 1.94 10.41 -10.67
C LEU A 88 1.71 11.90 -10.91
N PHE A 89 2.13 12.44 -12.05
CA PHE A 89 1.89 13.86 -12.35
C PHE A 89 0.40 14.20 -12.51
N LEU A 90 -0.39 13.29 -13.09
CA LEU A 90 -1.84 13.45 -13.21
C LEU A 90 -2.51 13.26 -11.85
N TYR A 91 -2.07 12.27 -11.09
CA TYR A 91 -2.56 12.04 -9.73
C TYR A 91 -2.39 13.28 -8.85
N GLN A 92 -1.21 13.90 -8.87
CA GLN A 92 -0.97 15.14 -8.15
C GLN A 92 -1.78 16.32 -8.70
N LEU A 93 -1.92 16.41 -10.03
CA LEU A 93 -2.74 17.44 -10.66
C LEU A 93 -4.20 17.34 -10.19
N LEU A 94 -4.75 16.13 -10.10
CA LEU A 94 -6.12 15.87 -9.65
C LEU A 94 -6.33 16.04 -8.15
N LYS A 95 -5.27 16.19 -7.35
CA LYS A 95 -5.42 16.52 -5.92
C LYS A 95 -5.69 18.00 -5.69
N TYR A 96 -5.24 18.86 -6.60
CA TYR A 96 -5.42 20.29 -6.43
C TYR A 96 -6.90 20.67 -6.50
N PRO A 97 -7.36 21.61 -5.65
CA PRO A 97 -8.77 21.96 -5.52
C PRO A 97 -9.38 22.59 -6.78
N TRP A 98 -8.56 23.06 -7.72
CA TRP A 98 -9.01 23.66 -8.98
C TRP A 98 -9.24 22.62 -10.11
N GLN A 99 -8.99 21.33 -9.86
CA GLN A 99 -9.21 20.22 -10.79
C GLN A 99 -9.89 19.02 -10.12
N SER A 100 -10.17 19.12 -8.82
CA SER A 100 -10.74 18.04 -8.01
C SER A 100 -12.14 18.40 -7.49
N GLY A 101 -12.83 17.43 -6.91
CA GLY A 101 -14.18 17.61 -6.36
C GLY A 101 -15.18 18.09 -7.42
N ASN A 102 -15.83 19.23 -7.17
CA ASN A 102 -16.83 19.80 -8.08
C ASN A 102 -16.24 20.20 -9.46
N TRP A 103 -14.92 20.40 -9.55
CA TRP A 103 -14.21 20.76 -10.78
C TRP A 103 -13.54 19.56 -11.47
N VAL A 104 -13.86 18.32 -11.08
CA VAL A 104 -13.24 17.12 -11.65
C VAL A 104 -13.40 17.00 -13.17
N VAL A 105 -14.55 17.43 -13.71
CA VAL A 105 -14.79 17.44 -15.16
C VAL A 105 -13.83 18.39 -15.88
N PHE A 106 -13.53 19.53 -15.27
CA PHE A 106 -12.57 20.48 -15.82
C PHE A 106 -11.16 19.86 -15.87
N GLY A 107 -10.73 19.22 -14.77
CA GLY A 107 -9.42 18.56 -14.70
C GLY A 107 -9.25 17.38 -15.67
N VAL A 108 -10.26 16.52 -15.78
CA VAL A 108 -10.17 15.26 -16.53
C VAL A 108 -10.54 15.41 -18.00
N VAL A 109 -11.48 16.30 -18.34
CA VAL A 109 -11.97 16.44 -19.72
C VAL A 109 -11.44 17.70 -20.38
N VAL A 110 -11.55 18.85 -19.71
CA VAL A 110 -11.24 20.14 -20.34
C VAL A 110 -9.74 20.33 -20.52
N VAL A 111 -8.92 20.07 -19.49
CA VAL A 111 -7.45 20.25 -19.58
C VAL A 111 -6.82 19.33 -20.65
N PRO A 112 -7.06 18.00 -20.65
CA PRO A 112 -6.56 17.14 -21.73
C PRO A 112 -7.16 17.50 -23.09
N GLY A 113 -8.43 17.91 -23.13
CA GLY A 113 -9.09 18.37 -24.36
C GLY A 113 -8.40 19.59 -24.98
N ILE A 114 -8.00 20.57 -24.16
CA ILE A 114 -7.23 21.73 -24.61
C ILE A 114 -5.84 21.31 -25.09
N ALA A 115 -5.14 20.44 -24.36
CA ALA A 115 -3.81 19.97 -24.75
C ALA A 115 -3.84 19.21 -26.08
N PHE A 116 -4.80 18.30 -26.25
CA PHE A 116 -5.00 17.56 -27.49
C PHE A 116 -5.46 18.49 -28.62
N GLY A 117 -6.37 19.41 -28.34
CA GLY A 117 -6.79 20.43 -29.30
C GLY A 117 -5.63 21.30 -29.78
N ALA A 118 -4.73 21.70 -28.88
CA ALA A 118 -3.52 22.45 -29.23
C ALA A 118 -2.57 21.63 -30.13
N LEU A 119 -2.45 20.32 -29.90
CA LEU A 119 -1.68 19.42 -30.78
C LEU A 119 -2.33 19.26 -32.17
N VAL A 120 -3.65 19.13 -32.23
CA VAL A 120 -4.39 19.08 -33.49
C VAL A 120 -4.23 20.39 -34.25
N LEU A 121 -4.29 21.53 -33.56
CA LEU A 121 -4.12 22.85 -34.15
C LEU A 121 -2.65 23.24 -34.37
N ALA A 122 -1.69 22.39 -33.99
CA ALA A 122 -0.26 22.68 -34.11
C ALA A 122 0.19 23.06 -35.53
N PRO A 123 -0.30 22.43 -36.62
CA PRO A 123 0.07 22.81 -37.99
C PRO A 123 -0.29 24.26 -38.35
N TRP A 124 -1.31 24.83 -37.71
CA TRP A 124 -1.76 26.21 -37.92
C TRP A 124 -1.21 27.18 -36.89
N LEU A 125 -0.89 26.70 -35.68
CA LEU A 125 -0.32 27.51 -34.61
C LEU A 125 1.20 27.71 -34.77
N ASP A 126 1.89 26.75 -35.40
CA ASP A 126 3.33 26.80 -35.66
C ASP A 126 3.64 26.77 -37.17
N THR A 127 3.30 27.87 -37.85
CA THR A 127 3.55 28.06 -39.29
C THR A 127 4.99 28.48 -39.59
N SER A 128 5.92 28.37 -38.63
CA SER A 128 7.30 28.84 -38.83
C SER A 128 8.01 27.98 -39.90
N PRO A 129 8.67 28.59 -40.90
CA PRO A 129 9.42 27.86 -41.91
C PRO A 129 10.73 27.28 -41.35
N GLU A 130 11.23 27.80 -40.24
CA GLU A 130 12.51 27.39 -39.65
C GLU A 130 12.32 26.19 -38.73
N ARG A 131 13.16 25.14 -38.81
CA ARG A 131 13.03 23.91 -37.98
C ARG A 131 13.79 23.94 -36.65
N LYS A 132 14.56 25.00 -36.39
CA LYS A 132 15.44 25.10 -35.21
C LYS A 132 14.61 25.49 -33.97
N PRO A 133 14.73 24.79 -32.82
CA PRO A 133 13.98 25.12 -31.61
C PRO A 133 14.17 26.58 -31.13
N SER A 134 15.40 27.10 -31.23
CA SER A 134 15.72 28.49 -30.86
C SER A 134 15.00 29.56 -31.69
N LYS A 135 14.46 29.17 -32.84
CA LYS A 135 13.73 30.05 -33.77
C LYS A 135 12.21 29.88 -33.65
N ARG A 136 11.76 29.01 -32.75
CA ARG A 136 10.36 28.77 -32.38
C ARG A 136 10.17 28.93 -30.88
N PRO A 137 10.40 30.12 -30.30
CA PRO A 137 10.41 30.30 -28.85
C PRO A 137 9.07 29.97 -28.18
N VAL A 138 7.94 30.20 -28.86
CA VAL A 138 6.61 29.92 -28.30
C VAL A 138 6.33 28.42 -28.22
N ALA A 139 6.38 27.70 -29.35
CA ALA A 139 6.14 26.25 -29.38
C ALA A 139 7.14 25.49 -28.51
N THR A 140 8.43 25.86 -28.59
CA THR A 140 9.48 25.29 -27.74
C THR A 140 9.23 25.60 -26.27
N GLY A 141 8.83 26.83 -25.94
CA GLY A 141 8.52 27.23 -24.57
C GLY A 141 7.35 26.45 -23.97
N ILE A 142 6.26 26.25 -24.73
CA ILE A 142 5.11 25.44 -24.29
C ILE A 142 5.51 23.98 -24.07
N MET A 143 6.28 23.40 -24.99
CA MET A 143 6.78 22.02 -24.86
C MET A 143 7.69 21.86 -23.62
N LEU A 144 8.62 22.79 -23.41
CA LEU A 144 9.51 22.77 -22.25
C LEU A 144 8.74 22.97 -20.94
N LEU A 145 7.75 23.87 -20.93
CA LEU A 145 6.88 24.07 -19.77
C LEU A 145 6.08 22.81 -19.45
N ALA A 146 5.53 22.12 -20.47
CA ALA A 146 4.83 20.85 -20.27
C ALA A 146 5.75 19.79 -19.65
N ILE A 147 6.97 19.65 -20.16
CA ILE A 147 7.97 18.72 -19.63
C ILE A 147 8.32 19.06 -18.17
N VAL A 148 8.66 20.32 -17.89
CA VAL A 148 8.97 20.79 -16.53
C VAL A 148 7.79 20.56 -15.58
N SER A 149 6.56 20.79 -16.05
CA SER A 149 5.35 20.56 -15.26
C SER A 149 5.17 19.08 -14.91
N ILE A 150 5.41 18.16 -15.86
CA ILE A 150 5.34 16.71 -15.61
C ILE A 150 6.36 16.30 -14.55
N PHE A 151 7.62 16.73 -14.69
CA PHE A 151 8.67 16.42 -13.71
C PHE A 151 8.36 17.02 -12.33
N TYR A 152 7.96 18.29 -12.27
CA TYR A 152 7.63 18.97 -11.03
C TYR A 152 6.45 18.30 -10.31
N LEU A 153 5.37 18.00 -11.02
CA LEU A 153 4.19 17.35 -10.44
C LEU A 153 4.48 15.91 -10.00
N THR A 154 5.32 15.19 -10.75
CA THR A 154 5.77 13.84 -10.35
C THR A 154 6.58 13.90 -9.06
N TRP A 155 7.52 14.85 -8.97
CA TRP A 155 8.28 15.08 -7.75
C TRP A 155 7.37 15.47 -6.59
N ALA A 156 6.45 16.40 -6.80
CA ALA A 156 5.49 16.84 -5.78
C ALA A 156 4.60 15.68 -5.29
N ALA A 157 4.18 14.78 -6.19
CA ALA A 157 3.43 13.58 -5.83
C ALA A 157 4.22 12.68 -4.87
N ILE A 158 5.50 12.44 -5.20
CA ILE A 158 6.39 11.58 -4.42
C ILE A 158 6.72 12.24 -3.08
N ASP A 159 7.01 13.54 -3.07
CA ASP A 159 7.33 14.30 -1.87
C ASP A 159 6.15 14.33 -0.90
N GLU A 160 4.95 14.64 -1.39
CA GLU A 160 3.73 14.64 -0.57
C GLU A 160 3.44 13.24 -0.02
N HIS A 161 3.54 12.21 -0.86
CA HIS A 161 3.33 10.83 -0.42
C HIS A 161 4.34 10.42 0.65
N ASN A 162 5.64 10.70 0.46
CA ASN A 162 6.67 10.35 1.45
C ASN A 162 6.51 11.16 2.76
N ARG A 163 6.00 12.39 2.69
CA ARG A 163 5.71 13.22 3.88
C ARG A 163 4.55 12.66 4.70
N LEU A 164 3.48 12.24 4.03
CA LEU A 164 2.29 11.68 4.67
C LEU A 164 2.48 10.20 5.06
N HIS A 165 3.35 9.50 4.35
CA HIS A 165 3.65 8.08 4.50
C HIS A 165 5.16 7.85 4.49
N PRO A 166 5.85 8.17 5.59
CA PRO A 166 7.30 7.99 5.67
C PRO A 166 7.66 6.52 5.47
N LYS A 167 8.39 6.24 4.38
CA LYS A 167 8.89 4.89 4.09
C LYS A 167 9.84 4.46 5.22
N PRO A 168 9.77 3.20 5.67
CA PRO A 168 10.84 2.65 6.51
C PRO A 168 12.17 2.76 5.76
N ALA A 169 13.24 3.08 6.48
CA ALA A 169 14.56 3.39 5.91
C ALA A 169 15.01 2.33 4.89
N ALA A 170 15.50 2.80 3.74
CA ALA A 170 16.04 1.97 2.67
C ALA A 170 17.19 1.11 3.21
N GLY A 171 16.99 -0.21 3.24
CA GLY A 171 17.89 -1.18 3.85
C GLY A 171 17.15 -2.33 4.55
N ALA A 172 15.90 -2.12 4.93
CA ALA A 172 15.01 -3.20 5.36
C ALA A 172 14.33 -3.84 4.14
N GLY A 173 15.10 -4.57 3.33
CA GLY A 173 14.53 -5.43 2.28
C GLY A 173 13.55 -6.42 2.92
N ASP A 174 12.33 -6.52 2.35
CA ASP A 174 11.27 -7.55 2.44
C ASP A 174 11.08 -8.40 3.73
N ALA A 175 11.69 -8.01 4.84
CA ALA A 175 11.66 -8.72 6.12
C ALA A 175 10.65 -8.08 7.09
N ALA A 176 10.06 -6.94 6.71
CA ALA A 176 9.00 -6.28 7.48
C ALA A 176 7.63 -7.00 7.39
N ALA A 177 7.48 -7.95 6.46
CA ALA A 177 6.24 -8.69 6.24
C ALA A 177 6.39 -10.22 6.41
N ALA A 178 7.59 -10.73 6.67
CA ALA A 178 7.78 -12.16 6.89
C ALA A 178 7.19 -12.53 8.26
N LYS A 179 6.18 -13.39 8.24
CA LYS A 179 5.65 -14.06 9.44
C LYS A 179 6.81 -14.78 10.15
N PRO A 180 6.89 -14.78 11.49
CA PRO A 180 7.93 -15.52 12.19
C PRO A 180 7.95 -16.99 11.74
N PRO A 181 9.12 -17.65 11.71
CA PRO A 181 9.24 -19.07 11.49
C PRO A 181 8.26 -19.86 12.37
N ALA A 182 7.70 -20.97 11.88
CA ALA A 182 6.68 -21.73 12.60
C ALA A 182 7.15 -22.29 13.96
N ASP A 183 8.47 -22.39 14.14
CA ASP A 183 9.17 -22.82 15.34
C ASP A 183 9.57 -21.66 16.27
N PHE A 184 9.39 -20.41 15.85
CA PHE A 184 9.71 -19.24 16.67
C PHE A 184 8.78 -19.14 17.87
N LYS A 185 9.38 -19.06 19.07
CA LYS A 185 8.68 -18.79 20.32
C LYS A 185 9.32 -17.57 20.97
N ALA A 186 8.49 -16.61 21.32
CA ALA A 186 8.96 -15.44 22.05
C ALA A 186 9.47 -15.83 23.45
N ASP A 187 10.54 -15.19 23.89
CA ASP A 187 11.17 -15.46 25.18
C ASP A 187 10.28 -15.03 26.36
N ALA A 188 10.60 -15.52 27.56
CA ALA A 188 10.00 -15.08 28.81
C ALA A 188 10.02 -13.55 28.97
N ILE A 189 11.05 -12.87 28.47
CA ILE A 189 11.18 -11.41 28.52
C ILE A 189 10.05 -10.72 27.74
N TRP A 190 9.65 -11.25 26.58
CA TRP A 190 8.55 -10.70 25.78
C TRP A 190 7.17 -11.13 26.28
N THR A 191 7.04 -12.39 26.66
CA THR A 191 5.76 -12.95 27.12
C THR A 191 5.25 -12.28 28.41
N LYS A 192 6.14 -11.65 29.18
CA LYS A 192 5.77 -10.78 30.32
C LYS A 192 5.16 -9.43 29.92
N GLN A 193 5.39 -8.95 28.71
CA GLN A 193 4.97 -7.62 28.25
C GLN A 193 3.60 -7.67 27.56
N ALA A 194 2.54 -7.84 28.34
CA ALA A 194 1.16 -7.93 27.82
C ALA A 194 0.72 -6.68 27.03
N SER A 195 1.20 -5.48 27.41
CA SER A 195 0.90 -4.23 26.71
C SER A 195 1.47 -4.21 25.29
N CYS A 196 2.65 -4.80 25.08
CA CYS A 196 3.30 -4.87 23.78
C CYS A 196 2.64 -5.91 22.86
N GLN A 197 2.25 -7.05 23.44
CA GLN A 197 1.62 -8.17 22.71
C GLN A 197 0.28 -7.79 22.06
N GLY A 198 -0.49 -6.88 22.69
CA GLY A 198 -1.78 -6.45 22.18
C GLY A 198 -1.72 -5.86 20.76
N CYS A 199 -0.58 -5.27 20.40
CA CYS A 199 -0.35 -4.76 19.05
C CYS A 199 0.66 -5.61 18.28
N HIS A 200 1.75 -6.06 18.89
CA HIS A 200 2.85 -6.72 18.18
C HIS A 200 2.74 -8.26 18.11
N GLY A 201 1.69 -8.85 18.68
CA GLY A 201 1.46 -10.29 18.67
C GLY A 201 2.18 -11.03 19.80
N GLY A 202 1.62 -12.19 20.19
CA GLY A 202 2.15 -13.01 21.28
C GLY A 202 3.55 -13.58 20.97
N ASN A 203 3.81 -13.89 19.71
CA ASN A 203 5.08 -14.36 19.18
C ASN A 203 5.75 -13.33 18.27
N MET A 204 5.49 -12.03 18.48
CA MET A 204 6.07 -10.94 17.69
C MET A 204 5.78 -11.00 16.18
N GLU A 205 4.70 -11.65 15.79
CA GLU A 205 4.24 -11.78 14.41
C GLU A 205 3.67 -10.48 13.82
N GLY A 206 3.49 -9.44 14.64
CA GLY A 206 2.78 -8.23 14.28
C GLY A 206 1.27 -8.37 14.52
N GLY A 207 0.51 -7.30 14.26
CA GLY A 207 -0.92 -7.27 14.56
C GLY A 207 -1.77 -6.60 13.49
N ALA A 208 -3.08 -6.87 13.55
CA ALA A 208 -4.08 -6.36 12.61
C ALA A 208 -4.20 -4.82 12.59
N SER A 209 -3.67 -4.14 13.61
CA SER A 209 -3.57 -2.68 13.71
C SER A 209 -2.42 -2.08 12.88
N GLY A 210 -1.73 -2.86 12.05
CA GLY A 210 -0.57 -2.41 11.27
C GLY A 210 0.73 -2.34 12.09
N ALA A 211 0.72 -2.88 13.31
CA ALA A 211 1.90 -2.98 14.15
C ALA A 211 2.91 -3.97 13.53
N PRO A 212 4.17 -3.56 13.36
CA PRO A 212 5.16 -4.37 12.66
C PRO A 212 5.57 -5.61 13.47
N PRO A 213 5.94 -6.71 12.79
CA PRO A 213 6.56 -7.86 13.44
C PRO A 213 7.89 -7.47 14.08
N LEU A 214 8.22 -8.04 15.24
CA LEU A 214 9.43 -7.73 16.01
C LEU A 214 10.43 -8.89 16.09
N TRP A 215 10.08 -10.08 15.61
CA TRP A 215 10.93 -11.29 15.68
C TRP A 215 12.28 -11.16 14.96
N ASN A 216 12.47 -10.11 14.15
CA ASN A 216 13.71 -9.77 13.44
C ASN A 216 14.11 -8.28 13.62
N VAL A 217 13.65 -7.61 14.68
CA VAL A 217 13.84 -6.16 14.85
C VAL A 217 15.30 -5.75 14.99
N GLY A 218 16.15 -6.60 15.60
CA GLY A 218 17.60 -6.39 15.73
C GLY A 218 18.37 -6.43 14.40
N GLY A 219 17.76 -6.93 13.33
CA GLY A 219 18.30 -6.79 11.97
C GLY A 219 18.05 -5.41 11.34
N ARG A 220 17.17 -4.59 11.93
CA ARG A 220 16.69 -3.32 11.37
C ARG A 220 17.00 -2.11 12.27
N LEU A 221 17.08 -2.31 13.58
CA LEU A 221 17.31 -1.27 14.57
C LEU A 221 18.40 -1.73 15.55
N ASP A 222 19.26 -0.79 15.94
CA ASP A 222 20.23 -1.01 17.00
C ASP A 222 19.61 -0.79 18.39
N GLU A 223 20.32 -1.21 19.43
CA GLU A 223 19.87 -1.16 20.82
C GLU A 223 19.36 0.22 21.23
N LYS A 224 20.08 1.27 20.81
CA LYS A 224 19.73 2.66 21.11
C LYS A 224 18.44 3.09 20.40
N ALA A 225 18.27 2.75 19.13
CA ALA A 225 17.03 3.08 18.41
C ALA A 225 15.83 2.30 18.95
N ILE A 226 16.01 1.04 19.39
CA ILE A 226 14.95 0.26 20.02
C ILE A 226 14.52 0.91 21.34
N HIS A 227 15.47 1.28 22.19
CA HIS A 227 15.19 2.00 23.44
C HIS A 227 14.40 3.29 23.19
N ASP A 228 14.86 4.11 22.23
CA ASP A 228 14.21 5.38 21.88
C ASP A 228 12.75 5.18 21.43
N VAL A 229 12.48 4.17 20.60
CA VAL A 229 11.12 3.86 20.13
C VAL A 229 10.21 3.38 21.26
N ILE A 230 10.72 2.61 22.22
CA ILE A 230 9.90 2.12 23.35
C ILE A 230 9.53 3.27 24.30
N VAL A 231 10.48 4.18 24.57
CA VAL A 231 10.26 5.29 25.50
C VAL A 231 9.44 6.40 24.85
N ASN A 232 9.85 6.86 23.67
CA ASN A 232 9.31 8.04 23.01
C ASN A 232 8.20 7.72 21.99
N GLY A 233 7.97 6.45 21.67
CA GLY A 233 7.01 6.04 20.65
C GLY A 233 7.51 6.32 19.23
N ARG A 234 6.82 5.76 18.23
CA ARG A 234 7.09 6.05 16.81
C ARG A 234 5.87 5.82 15.94
N GLY A 235 5.48 6.83 15.16
CA GLY A 235 4.33 6.73 14.26
C GLY A 235 3.04 6.46 15.04
N ALA A 236 2.41 5.31 14.78
CA ALA A 236 1.20 4.87 15.47
C ALA A 236 1.46 4.24 16.87
N MET A 237 2.72 3.99 17.24
CA MET A 237 3.08 3.49 18.58
C MET A 237 3.19 4.66 19.57
N PRO A 238 2.33 4.74 20.60
CA PRO A 238 2.37 5.81 21.61
C PRO A 238 3.58 5.68 22.54
N SER A 239 4.01 6.81 23.11
CA SER A 239 5.11 6.88 24.10
C SER A 239 4.67 6.33 25.47
N GLY A 240 5.63 5.83 26.26
CA GLY A 240 5.38 5.46 27.66
C GLY A 240 4.54 4.18 27.85
N MET A 241 4.53 3.27 26.87
CA MET A 241 3.77 2.01 26.94
C MET A 241 4.43 0.92 27.81
N PHE A 242 5.70 1.13 28.20
CA PHE A 242 6.43 0.24 29.07
C PHE A 242 6.22 0.61 30.53
N ASN A 243 5.70 -0.34 31.32
CA ASN A 243 5.32 -0.13 32.73
C ASN A 243 6.26 -0.84 33.72
N GLY A 244 7.44 -1.29 33.28
CA GLY A 244 8.43 -2.00 34.10
C GLY A 244 9.55 -1.10 34.65
N SER A 245 10.54 -1.72 35.30
CA SER A 245 11.72 -1.01 35.80
C SER A 245 12.72 -0.64 34.68
N PRO A 246 13.61 0.35 34.88
CA PRO A 246 14.65 0.69 33.91
C PRO A 246 15.55 -0.49 33.54
N GLU A 247 15.78 -1.41 34.48
CA GLU A 247 16.56 -2.63 34.27
C GLU A 247 15.82 -3.65 33.41
N GLU A 248 14.51 -3.78 33.58
CA GLU A 248 13.66 -4.62 32.73
C GLU A 248 13.57 -4.07 31.30
N LEU A 249 13.58 -2.74 31.14
CA LEU A 249 13.63 -2.09 29.83
C LEU A 249 14.93 -2.42 29.11
N ASP A 250 16.07 -2.33 29.80
CA ASP A 250 17.39 -2.65 29.24
C ASP A 250 17.48 -4.13 28.81
N GLN A 251 16.94 -5.04 29.61
CA GLN A 251 16.85 -6.46 29.26
C GLN A 251 15.97 -6.71 28.01
N LEU A 252 14.82 -6.04 27.93
CA LEU A 252 13.92 -6.13 26.79
C LEU A 252 14.57 -5.59 25.52
N VAL A 253 15.23 -4.44 25.62
CA VAL A 253 15.93 -3.78 24.51
C VAL A 253 17.06 -4.67 23.99
N LYS A 254 17.89 -5.24 24.87
CA LYS A 254 18.98 -6.17 24.50
C LYS A 254 18.46 -7.43 23.83
N TYR A 255 17.37 -7.99 24.35
CA TYR A 255 16.73 -9.14 23.74
C TYR A 255 16.18 -8.80 22.34
N LEU A 256 15.46 -7.69 22.17
CA LEU A 256 14.97 -7.27 20.87
C LEU A 256 16.11 -6.97 19.87
N ALA A 257 17.22 -6.39 20.34
CA ALA A 257 18.41 -6.16 19.53
C ALA A 257 19.12 -7.46 19.10
N SER A 258 18.98 -8.56 19.86
CA SER A 258 19.55 -9.86 19.49
C SER A 258 18.72 -10.60 18.43
N LEU A 259 17.46 -10.22 18.23
CA LEU A 259 16.57 -10.81 17.24
C LEU A 259 16.90 -10.37 15.81
N LYS A 260 17.85 -11.07 15.17
CA LYS A 260 18.29 -10.79 13.78
C LYS A 260 17.54 -11.54 12.68
N GLY A 261 16.57 -12.39 13.04
CA GLY A 261 15.77 -13.15 12.08
C GLY A 261 16.24 -14.58 11.78
N ASP A 262 17.22 -15.09 12.53
CA ASP A 262 17.77 -16.45 12.35
C ASP A 262 17.06 -17.52 13.20
N GLY A 263 15.90 -17.19 13.78
CA GLY A 263 15.14 -18.08 14.69
C GLY A 263 15.81 -18.37 16.04
N LYS A 264 16.99 -17.81 16.29
CA LYS A 264 17.79 -18.02 17.51
C LYS A 264 18.03 -16.69 18.23
N GLY A 265 17.02 -16.21 18.94
CA GLY A 265 17.21 -15.13 19.91
C GLY A 265 17.97 -15.69 21.10
N GLU A 266 19.30 -15.56 21.09
CA GLU A 266 20.12 -15.89 22.27
C GLU A 266 19.92 -14.77 23.30
N ALA A 267 19.33 -15.12 24.45
CA ALA A 267 19.15 -14.22 25.57
C ALA A 267 20.51 -13.92 26.21
N ALA A 268 20.90 -12.64 26.25
CA ALA A 268 22.02 -12.19 27.07
C ALA A 268 21.69 -12.51 28.55
N GLY A 269 22.50 -13.38 29.16
CA GLY A 269 22.11 -14.20 30.30
C GLY A 269 22.06 -13.56 31.69
N GLY A 270 21.54 -14.37 32.62
CA GLY A 270 21.89 -14.35 34.04
C GLY A 270 20.75 -14.74 35.00
N GLY A 271 20.64 -16.02 35.40
CA GLY A 271 19.80 -16.39 36.56
C GLY A 271 19.33 -17.85 36.69
N ALA A 272 20.25 -18.82 36.72
CA ALA A 272 20.17 -20.16 37.34
C ALA A 272 18.91 -21.04 37.18
N SER A 273 19.07 -22.15 36.46
CA SER A 273 18.35 -23.40 36.73
C SER A 273 19.31 -24.57 36.50
N THR A 274 19.72 -25.25 37.57
CA THR A 274 20.41 -26.54 37.47
C THR A 274 19.38 -27.63 37.11
N PRO A 275 19.72 -28.61 36.26
CA PRO A 275 18.75 -29.45 35.59
C PRO A 275 18.43 -30.73 36.36
N ALA A 276 17.24 -31.29 36.12
CA ALA A 276 16.95 -32.70 36.35
C ALA A 276 16.23 -33.28 35.11
N PRO A 277 16.49 -34.54 34.75
CA PRO A 277 16.49 -34.99 33.36
C PRO A 277 15.17 -35.61 32.89
N ALA A 278 15.12 -35.78 31.57
CA ALA A 278 14.06 -36.33 30.75
C ALA A 278 13.57 -37.74 31.17
N THR A 279 12.29 -38.01 30.89
CA THR A 279 11.84 -39.31 30.36
C THR A 279 10.64 -39.18 29.42
N GLU A 280 10.67 -40.10 28.45
CA GLU A 280 9.82 -40.37 27.29
C GLU A 280 8.29 -40.47 27.48
N GLU A 281 7.66 -40.43 26.29
CA GLU A 281 6.25 -40.58 25.92
C GLU A 281 5.45 -41.69 26.60
N LYS A 282 4.16 -41.40 26.92
CA LYS A 282 2.99 -42.19 26.46
C LYS A 282 1.64 -41.51 26.80
N LYS A 283 0.73 -41.43 25.83
CA LYS A 283 -0.75 -41.42 25.99
C LYS A 283 -1.24 -42.86 25.66
N PRO A 284 -2.49 -43.33 25.94
CA PRO A 284 -3.64 -42.67 26.56
C PRO A 284 -4.45 -43.53 27.57
N GLU A 285 -5.59 -42.96 27.99
CA GLU A 285 -6.86 -43.58 28.43
C GLU A 285 -7.25 -43.59 29.92
N GLY A 286 -8.46 -43.04 30.17
CA GLY A 286 -9.46 -43.61 31.07
C GLY A 286 -9.53 -43.08 32.50
N GLY A 287 -10.71 -42.62 32.93
CA GLY A 287 -11.13 -42.72 34.34
C GLY A 287 -11.60 -41.43 35.04
N GLU A 288 -12.86 -41.10 34.80
CA GLU A 288 -13.91 -40.65 35.73
C GLU A 288 -13.59 -40.05 37.14
N ALA A 289 -14.20 -38.88 37.36
CA ALA A 289 -14.80 -38.31 38.58
C ALA A 289 -14.08 -38.40 39.96
N ASP A 290 -13.81 -37.22 40.53
CA ASP A 290 -14.19 -36.99 41.93
C ASP A 290 -14.67 -35.55 42.16
N LYS A 291 -15.76 -35.44 42.92
CA LYS A 291 -16.42 -34.22 43.35
C LYS A 291 -15.80 -33.77 44.67
N GLY A 292 -15.26 -32.55 44.70
CA GLY A 292 -14.87 -31.89 45.94
C GLY A 292 -15.14 -30.40 45.84
N GLY A 293 -16.36 -29.98 46.18
CA GLY A 293 -16.75 -28.58 46.20
C GLY A 293 -16.10 -27.80 47.33
N ALA A 294 -15.61 -26.61 47.00
CA ALA A 294 -15.57 -25.48 47.92
C ALA A 294 -16.12 -24.26 47.17
N SER A 295 -17.42 -24.05 47.35
CA SER A 295 -18.12 -22.85 46.93
C SER A 295 -17.61 -21.66 47.75
N ALA A 296 -17.02 -20.69 47.08
CA ALA A 296 -16.89 -19.32 47.56
C ALA A 296 -17.09 -18.35 46.38
N THR A 297 -18.36 -17.99 46.15
CA THR A 297 -18.87 -16.74 45.57
C THR A 297 -18.35 -16.28 44.19
N ALA A 298 -19.24 -16.38 43.21
CA ALA A 298 -19.15 -15.78 41.87
C ALA A 298 -18.98 -14.25 41.91
N PRO A 299 -18.26 -13.64 40.96
CA PRO A 299 -18.63 -12.32 40.47
C PRO A 299 -19.65 -12.53 39.34
N THR A 300 -20.93 -12.44 39.69
CA THR A 300 -21.96 -12.07 38.72
C THR A 300 -21.74 -10.61 38.32
N GLY A 301 -21.60 -10.34 37.02
CA GLY A 301 -21.81 -9.01 36.47
C GLY A 301 -20.69 -8.52 35.59
N GLY A 302 -20.79 -8.81 34.29
CA GLY A 302 -20.13 -7.97 33.30
C GLY A 302 -20.81 -6.60 33.25
N THR A 303 -20.04 -5.52 33.10
CA THR A 303 -20.62 -4.15 33.07
C THR A 303 -20.84 -3.67 31.63
N ALA A 304 -21.81 -2.77 31.43
CA ALA A 304 -22.05 -2.15 30.13
C ALA A 304 -20.84 -1.30 29.65
N GLU A 305 -20.02 -0.79 30.56
CA GLU A 305 -18.80 -0.04 30.22
C GLU A 305 -17.69 -0.96 29.70
N GLU A 306 -17.50 -2.13 30.29
CA GLU A 306 -16.60 -3.16 29.76
C GLU A 306 -17.08 -3.67 28.40
N GLY A 307 -18.40 -3.86 28.24
CA GLY A 307 -18.98 -4.25 26.95
C GLY A 307 -18.76 -3.18 25.87
N LYS A 308 -18.84 -1.90 26.24
CA LYS A 308 -18.52 -0.79 25.33
C LYS A 308 -17.04 -0.81 24.94
N ALA A 309 -16.13 -0.99 25.90
CA ALA A 309 -14.70 -1.10 25.63
C ALA A 309 -14.37 -2.28 24.71
N LEU A 310 -15.05 -3.42 24.88
CA LEU A 310 -14.94 -4.57 23.96
C LEU A 310 -15.48 -4.24 22.57
N ALA A 311 -16.59 -3.51 22.47
CA ALA A 311 -17.17 -3.11 21.17
C ALA A 311 -16.24 -2.14 20.43
N ASP A 312 -15.60 -1.23 21.15
CA ASP A 312 -14.61 -0.30 20.62
C ASP A 312 -13.33 -1.07 20.24
N GLN A 313 -12.80 -1.95 21.09
CA GLN A 313 -11.60 -2.76 20.80
C GLN A 313 -11.78 -3.62 19.54
N ASN A 314 -12.97 -4.18 19.34
CA ASN A 314 -13.29 -5.01 18.17
C ASN A 314 -13.90 -4.21 17.01
N GLN A 315 -13.85 -2.87 17.10
CA GLN A 315 -14.20 -1.94 16.02
C GLN A 315 -15.62 -2.16 15.47
N CYS A 316 -16.59 -2.53 16.33
CA CYS A 316 -17.94 -2.90 15.90
C CYS A 316 -18.65 -1.78 15.12
N MET A 317 -18.36 -0.52 15.43
CA MET A 317 -18.87 0.67 14.75
C MET A 317 -18.48 0.77 13.26
N MET A 318 -17.37 0.13 12.85
CA MET A 318 -16.92 0.17 11.45
C MET A 318 -17.88 -0.55 10.52
N CYS A 319 -18.57 -1.58 11.03
CA CYS A 319 -19.57 -2.33 10.27
C CYS A 319 -20.99 -1.91 10.64
N HIS A 320 -21.28 -1.79 11.94
CA HIS A 320 -22.63 -1.50 12.44
C HIS A 320 -22.96 0.00 12.49
N GLY A 321 -22.11 0.85 11.94
CA GLY A 321 -22.30 2.31 11.90
C GLY A 321 -21.95 3.00 13.22
N GLN A 322 -21.82 4.32 13.14
CA GLN A 322 -21.66 5.16 14.33
C GLN A 322 -22.86 4.95 15.26
N ASP A 323 -22.58 4.79 16.55
CA ASP A 323 -23.56 4.42 17.59
C ASP A 323 -24.29 3.09 17.37
N LEU A 324 -23.78 2.19 16.52
CA LEU A 324 -24.35 0.87 16.21
C LEU A 324 -25.77 0.91 15.60
N LYS A 325 -26.16 2.05 15.01
CA LYS A 325 -27.49 2.26 14.43
C LYS A 325 -27.68 1.66 13.04
N GLY A 326 -26.65 1.04 12.48
CA GLY A 326 -26.64 0.38 11.18
C GLY A 326 -25.81 1.14 10.15
N GLY A 327 -25.30 0.42 9.17
CA GLY A 327 -24.45 0.93 8.09
C GLY A 327 -24.21 -0.15 7.04
N ALA A 328 -22.96 -0.61 6.90
CA ALA A 328 -22.61 -1.76 6.06
C ALA A 328 -23.15 -3.09 6.64
N ALA A 329 -23.34 -3.16 7.96
CA ALA A 329 -23.99 -4.23 8.69
C ALA A 329 -25.30 -3.75 9.36
N PRO A 330 -26.21 -4.67 9.74
CA PRO A 330 -27.50 -4.32 10.32
C PRO A 330 -27.39 -3.55 11.64
N SER A 331 -28.41 -2.77 11.99
CA SER A 331 -28.48 -2.08 13.28
C SER A 331 -28.47 -3.06 14.46
N LEU A 332 -27.72 -2.72 15.52
CA LEU A 332 -27.70 -3.47 16.78
C LEU A 332 -28.68 -2.90 17.82
N ALA A 333 -29.37 -1.82 17.49
CA ALA A 333 -30.45 -1.27 18.31
C ALA A 333 -31.54 -2.34 18.61
N GLY A 334 -31.76 -2.62 19.90
CA GLY A 334 -32.72 -3.62 20.36
C GLY A 334 -32.41 -5.05 19.91
N VAL A 335 -31.16 -5.37 19.56
CA VAL A 335 -30.77 -6.71 19.09
C VAL A 335 -30.95 -7.77 20.18
N VAL A 336 -30.71 -7.40 21.43
CA VAL A 336 -30.87 -8.30 22.59
C VAL A 336 -32.34 -8.67 22.78
N ASP A 337 -33.28 -7.75 22.54
CA ASP A 337 -34.72 -8.04 22.61
C ASP A 337 -35.18 -8.97 21.48
N LYS A 338 -34.56 -8.85 20.30
CA LYS A 338 -34.91 -9.66 19.11
C LYS A 338 -34.35 -11.07 19.15
N LEU A 339 -33.09 -11.24 19.54
CA LEU A 339 -32.38 -12.53 19.50
C LEU A 339 -32.27 -13.21 20.86
N LYS A 340 -32.63 -12.51 21.95
CA LYS A 340 -32.36 -12.91 23.33
C LYS A 340 -30.85 -12.97 23.64
N PRO A 341 -30.43 -12.89 24.91
CA PRO A 341 -29.02 -12.94 25.30
C PRO A 341 -28.25 -14.14 24.71
N GLU A 342 -28.90 -15.30 24.66
CA GLU A 342 -28.30 -16.55 24.19
C GLU A 342 -28.04 -16.52 22.69
N GLY A 343 -28.98 -15.97 21.91
CA GLY A 343 -28.84 -15.84 20.46
C GLY A 343 -27.79 -14.79 20.07
N VAL A 344 -27.63 -13.73 20.87
CA VAL A 344 -26.54 -12.75 20.68
C VAL A 344 -25.19 -13.42 20.96
N ALA A 345 -25.08 -14.20 22.04
CA ALA A 345 -23.86 -14.93 22.36
C ALA A 345 -23.47 -15.93 21.27
N GLU A 346 -24.44 -16.63 20.70
CA GLU A 346 -24.20 -17.59 19.61
C GLU A 346 -23.67 -16.91 18.34
N VAL A 347 -24.27 -15.77 17.96
CA VAL A 347 -23.79 -14.98 16.80
C VAL A 347 -22.40 -14.40 17.05
N LEU A 348 -22.09 -13.96 18.26
CA LEU A 348 -20.74 -13.47 18.60
C LEU A 348 -19.70 -14.60 18.58
N LYS A 349 -20.04 -15.79 19.06
CA LYS A 349 -19.13 -16.95 19.09
C LYS A 349 -18.89 -17.56 17.71
N ASN A 350 -19.92 -17.62 16.86
CA ASN A 350 -19.86 -18.37 15.61
C ASN A 350 -19.88 -17.47 14.36
N GLY A 351 -20.17 -16.18 14.51
CA GLY A 351 -20.45 -15.28 13.39
C GLY A 351 -21.81 -15.56 12.75
N ARG A 352 -22.24 -14.67 11.84
CA ARG A 352 -23.47 -14.88 11.05
C ARG A 352 -23.43 -14.09 9.74
N GLY A 353 -23.60 -14.78 8.62
CA GLY A 353 -23.50 -14.16 7.30
C GLY A 353 -22.10 -13.58 7.06
N GLY A 354 -21.99 -12.27 6.81
CA GLY A 354 -20.72 -11.56 6.68
C GLY A 354 -20.08 -11.12 8.01
N MET A 355 -20.72 -11.37 9.16
CA MET A 355 -20.18 -11.03 10.49
C MET A 355 -19.20 -12.11 10.97
N PRO A 356 -17.91 -11.78 11.22
CA PRO A 356 -16.91 -12.73 11.70
C PRO A 356 -17.16 -13.14 13.17
N ALA A 357 -16.57 -14.27 13.57
CA ALA A 357 -16.69 -14.86 14.91
C ALA A 357 -15.81 -14.16 15.97
N LEU A 358 -16.08 -12.88 16.21
CA LEU A 358 -15.25 -12.01 17.09
C LEU A 358 -15.21 -12.47 18.55
N GLY A 359 -16.26 -13.15 19.01
CA GLY A 359 -16.42 -13.63 20.39
C GLY A 359 -16.02 -15.09 20.62
N ALA A 360 -15.41 -15.76 19.65
CA ALA A 360 -15.04 -17.18 19.75
C ALA A 360 -14.07 -17.49 20.91
N GLY A 361 -13.22 -16.52 21.27
CA GLY A 361 -12.24 -16.64 22.35
C GLY A 361 -12.58 -15.86 23.62
N TRP A 362 -13.79 -15.29 23.72
CA TRP A 362 -14.15 -14.46 24.87
C TRP A 362 -14.52 -15.31 26.08
N SER A 363 -14.15 -14.81 27.26
CA SER A 363 -14.62 -15.39 28.52
C SER A 363 -16.13 -15.16 28.70
N ASP A 364 -16.76 -15.96 29.57
CA ASP A 364 -18.18 -15.81 29.87
C ASP A 364 -18.50 -14.42 30.46
N GLN A 365 -17.54 -13.83 31.19
CA GLN A 365 -17.66 -12.47 31.70
C GLN A 365 -17.66 -11.44 30.55
N GLN A 366 -16.72 -11.54 29.60
CA GLN A 366 -16.67 -10.63 28.44
C GLN A 366 -17.93 -10.74 27.58
N MET A 367 -18.46 -11.95 27.40
CA MET A 367 -19.72 -12.18 26.69
C MET A 367 -20.90 -11.51 27.43
N SER A 368 -20.95 -11.64 28.75
CA SER A 368 -21.97 -11.01 29.60
C SER A 368 -21.88 -9.47 29.56
N SER A 369 -20.67 -8.90 29.66
CA SER A 369 -20.44 -7.45 29.55
C SER A 369 -20.91 -6.91 28.20
N MET A 370 -20.62 -7.62 27.10
CA MET A 370 -21.07 -7.24 25.76
C MET A 370 -22.61 -7.23 25.66
N ILE A 371 -23.26 -8.26 26.19
CA ILE A 371 -24.73 -8.34 26.16
C ILE A 371 -25.35 -7.21 26.98
N GLU A 372 -24.79 -6.89 28.16
CA GLU A 372 -25.22 -5.74 28.97
C GLU A 372 -25.06 -4.42 28.22
N TYR A 373 -23.94 -4.21 27.53
CA TYR A 373 -23.76 -3.03 26.69
C TYR A 373 -24.79 -2.95 25.55
N LEU A 374 -25.03 -4.05 24.84
CA LEU A 374 -25.99 -4.08 23.73
C LEU A 374 -27.45 -3.85 24.18
N LYS A 375 -27.79 -4.10 25.45
CA LYS A 375 -29.09 -3.68 26.03
C LYS A 375 -29.23 -2.16 26.15
N THR A 376 -28.12 -1.44 26.28
CA THR A 376 -28.13 0.03 26.37
C THR A 376 -28.29 0.71 24.99
N VAL A 377 -28.04 -0.03 23.91
CA VAL A 377 -28.09 0.47 22.53
C VAL A 377 -29.54 0.44 22.02
N LYS A 378 -30.09 1.62 21.73
CA LYS A 378 -31.49 1.84 21.33
C LYS A 378 -31.67 2.33 19.91
#